data_AF-A0A0D2NMA5-F1
#
_entry.id   AF-A0A0D2NMA5-F1
#
_cell.length_a   1.000
_cell.length_b   1.000
_cell.length_c   1.000
_cell.angle_alpha   90.00
_cell.angle_beta   90.00
_cell.angle_gamma   90.00
#
_symmetry.space_group_name_H-M   'P 1'
#
loop_
_entity.id
_entity.type
_entity.pdbx_description
1 polymer ?
#
loop_
_entity_poly.entity_id
_entity_poly.type
_entity_poly.pdbx_seq_one_letter_code
_entity_poly.pdbx_strand_id
1 'polypeptide(L)'
;MTEYDSALPATIPVGQGVSMTFLRDHAHLSRVHIEKGVLEEFQVPAHWHEEHDELFRVIEGRLEVRLGPETKFCTAADGEICIPKGIVHSLRVVMGEECIFEERTDPMDDGKELFFRNALAGGKQVRHFFQAMLIMYHGDTRPALPLHSKWLEKTLVSVIGYYVAPFLGYKLAVPSLK
;
A
#
# COMPACT_ATOMS: atom_id res chain seq x y z
N MET A 1 4.52 -30.51 -9.96
CA MET A 1 4.62 -30.65 -8.49
C MET A 1 5.32 -29.38 -8.02
N THR A 2 4.56 -28.33 -7.73
CA THR A 2 5.09 -26.99 -7.46
C THR A 2 5.06 -26.72 -5.96
N GLU A 3 6.22 -26.42 -5.40
CA GLU A 3 6.50 -26.06 -4.01
C GLU A 3 5.83 -24.74 -3.61
N TYR A 4 4.51 -24.73 -3.41
CA TYR A 4 3.81 -23.61 -2.80
C TYR A 4 2.88 -24.12 -1.71
N ASP A 5 3.48 -24.66 -0.64
CA ASP A 5 2.78 -24.98 0.60
C ASP A 5 3.59 -24.53 1.82
N SER A 6 4.18 -23.34 1.73
CA SER A 6 4.67 -22.61 2.89
C SER A 6 3.69 -21.48 3.17
N ALA A 7 3.04 -21.50 4.33
CA ALA A 7 2.18 -20.41 4.78
C ALA A 7 2.85 -19.05 4.52
N LEU A 8 2.09 -18.11 3.93
CA LEU A 8 2.60 -16.79 3.61
C LEU A 8 3.13 -16.11 4.89
N PRO A 9 4.30 -15.46 4.84
CA PRO A 9 4.91 -14.89 6.04
C PRO A 9 4.01 -13.81 6.65
N ALA A 10 3.98 -13.79 7.98
CA ALA A 10 3.26 -12.77 8.75
C ALA A 10 3.91 -11.39 8.59
N THR A 11 5.25 -11.35 8.49
CA THR A 11 6.01 -10.10 8.34
C THR A 11 6.86 -10.13 7.07
N ILE A 12 6.86 -9.04 6.31
CA ILE A 12 7.63 -8.86 5.08
C ILE A 12 8.54 -7.63 5.24
N PRO A 13 9.84 -7.72 4.89
CA PRO A 13 10.69 -6.54 4.80
C PRO A 13 10.26 -5.65 3.62
N VAL A 14 10.08 -4.35 3.88
CA VAL A 14 9.73 -3.35 2.85
C VAL A 14 11.01 -2.69 2.30
N GLY A 15 11.98 -2.49 3.19
CA GLY A 15 13.26 -1.81 2.94
C GLY A 15 14.18 -1.97 4.15
N GLN A 16 15.35 -1.34 4.13
CA GLN A 16 16.27 -1.43 5.27
C GLN A 16 15.66 -0.76 6.51
N GLY A 17 15.48 -1.53 7.59
CA GLY A 17 14.85 -1.04 8.83
C GLY A 17 13.36 -0.72 8.70
N VAL A 18 12.69 -1.23 7.64
CA VAL A 18 11.24 -1.08 7.45
C VAL A 18 10.59 -2.44 7.26
N SER A 19 9.57 -2.72 8.07
CA SER A 19 8.80 -3.98 7.99
C SER A 19 7.30 -3.73 7.94
N MET A 20 6.59 -4.67 7.33
CA MET A 20 5.14 -4.73 7.32
C MET A 20 4.69 -6.07 7.90
N THR A 21 3.83 -6.05 8.92
CA THR A 21 3.27 -7.23 9.57
C THR A 21 1.77 -7.30 9.31
N PHE A 22 1.29 -8.40 8.76
CA PHE A 22 -0.13 -8.68 8.58
C PHE A 22 -0.74 -9.18 9.90
N LEU A 23 -1.68 -8.42 10.43
CA LEU A 23 -2.30 -8.66 11.73
C LEU A 23 -3.51 -9.57 11.53
N ARG A 24 -3.38 -10.86 11.85
CA ARG A 24 -4.52 -11.80 11.84
C ARG A 24 -5.43 -11.51 13.03
N ASP A 25 -6.75 -11.63 12.82
CA ASP A 25 -7.78 -11.49 13.87
C ASP A 25 -7.75 -10.15 14.63
N HIS A 26 -7.28 -9.09 13.97
CA HIS A 26 -7.19 -7.75 14.53
C HIS A 26 -8.14 -6.80 13.78
N ALA A 27 -8.49 -5.68 14.41
CA ALA A 27 -9.33 -4.66 13.78
C ALA A 27 -8.64 -3.97 12.58
N HIS A 28 -7.32 -4.14 12.44
CA HIS A 28 -6.50 -3.58 11.37
C HIS A 28 -5.81 -4.71 10.61
N LEU A 29 -5.51 -4.47 9.33
CA LEU A 29 -4.99 -5.47 8.40
C LEU A 29 -3.46 -5.57 8.46
N SER A 30 -2.76 -4.44 8.45
CA SER A 30 -1.30 -4.39 8.47
C SER A 30 -0.78 -3.39 9.49
N ARG A 31 0.41 -3.67 10.02
CA ARG A 31 1.25 -2.76 10.79
C ARG A 31 2.53 -2.50 10.03
N VAL A 32 2.86 -1.23 9.80
CA VAL A 32 4.14 -0.82 9.25
C VAL A 32 5.01 -0.27 10.38
N HIS A 33 6.25 -0.74 10.48
CA HIS A 33 7.24 -0.27 11.44
C HIS A 33 8.47 0.22 10.70
N ILE A 34 8.79 1.49 10.92
CA ILE A 34 10.01 2.16 10.46
C ILE A 34 10.88 2.33 11.71
N GLU A 35 12.06 1.70 11.71
CA GLU A 35 13.01 1.77 12.83
C GLU A 35 13.63 3.17 12.97
N LYS A 36 14.00 3.53 14.20
CA LYS A 36 14.75 4.75 14.47
C LYS A 36 16.07 4.78 13.71
N GLY A 37 16.42 5.92 13.11
CA GLY A 37 17.70 6.12 12.42
C GLY A 37 17.73 5.59 10.98
N VAL A 38 16.61 5.11 10.44
CA VAL A 38 16.48 4.83 9.00
C VAL A 38 16.60 6.13 8.22
N LEU A 39 17.60 6.23 7.34
CA LEU A 39 17.89 7.43 6.53
C LEU A 39 17.30 7.34 5.12
N GLU A 40 16.80 6.17 4.72
CA GLU A 40 16.03 6.03 3.49
C GLU A 40 14.62 6.60 3.72
N GLU A 41 14.16 7.46 2.81
CA GLU A 41 12.84 8.07 2.94
C GLU A 41 11.75 7.01 2.73
N PHE A 42 10.96 6.75 3.78
CA PHE A 42 9.73 6.00 3.64
C PHE A 42 8.63 6.94 3.15
N GLN A 43 8.19 6.72 1.91
CA GLN A 43 7.09 7.46 1.30
C GLN A 43 6.15 6.49 0.57
N VAL A 44 4.85 6.65 0.80
CA VAL A 44 3.80 6.10 -0.06
C VAL A 44 3.41 7.21 -1.05
N PRO A 45 3.64 7.01 -2.37
CA PRO A 45 3.34 8.03 -3.38
C PRO A 45 1.87 8.43 -3.41
N ALA A 46 1.58 9.57 -4.05
CA ALA A 46 0.22 10.06 -4.19
C ALA A 46 -0.66 9.09 -4.99
N HIS A 47 -1.76 8.63 -4.37
CA HIS A 47 -2.69 7.68 -4.96
C HIS A 47 -4.11 7.87 -4.41
N TRP A 48 -5.06 7.14 -4.97
CA TRP A 48 -6.43 7.04 -4.47
C TRP A 48 -6.99 5.63 -4.70
N HIS A 49 -8.04 5.32 -3.94
CA HIS A 49 -8.77 4.05 -3.99
C HIS A 49 -10.15 4.25 -4.59
N GLU A 50 -10.60 3.35 -5.47
CA GLU A 50 -11.89 3.49 -6.15
C GLU A 50 -13.04 2.92 -5.32
N GLU A 51 -12.80 1.80 -4.65
CA GLU A 51 -13.83 1.02 -3.96
C GLU A 51 -13.71 1.12 -2.44
N HIS A 52 -12.49 1.29 -1.93
CA HIS A 52 -12.18 1.26 -0.50
C HIS A 52 -11.94 2.65 0.10
N ASP A 53 -12.52 2.87 1.28
CA ASP A 53 -11.97 3.87 2.21
C ASP A 53 -10.69 3.29 2.83
N GLU A 54 -9.65 4.11 2.99
CA GLU A 54 -8.44 3.72 3.71
C GLU A 54 -8.48 4.32 5.10
N LEU A 55 -8.23 3.49 6.12
CA LEU A 55 -8.17 3.92 7.50
C LEU A 55 -6.84 3.52 8.12
N PHE A 56 -6.23 4.45 8.85
CA PHE A 56 -4.99 4.17 9.56
C PHE A 56 -4.93 4.90 10.88
N ARG A 57 -4.10 4.39 11.79
CA ARG A 57 -3.79 5.03 13.07
C ARG A 57 -2.30 4.95 13.34
N VAL A 58 -1.76 6.01 13.92
CA VAL A 58 -0.38 6.01 14.40
C VAL A 58 -0.35 5.41 15.81
N ILE A 59 0.57 4.48 16.03
CA ILE A 59 0.81 3.86 17.34
C ILE A 59 1.96 4.57 18.04
N GLU A 60 3.03 4.85 17.30
CA GLU A 60 4.23 5.52 17.81
C GLU A 60 4.83 6.46 16.76
N GLY A 61 5.41 7.57 17.22
CA GLY A 61 5.99 8.59 16.37
C GLY A 61 4.93 9.47 15.70
N ARG A 62 5.22 9.86 14.46
CA ARG A 62 4.31 10.68 13.63
C ARG A 62 4.38 10.30 12.16
N LEU A 63 3.26 10.42 11.48
CA LEU A 63 3.11 10.19 10.05
C LEU A 63 2.67 11.49 9.39
N GLU A 64 3.39 11.94 8.38
CA GLU A 64 2.93 13.04 7.53
C GLU A 64 1.94 12.51 6.51
N VAL A 65 0.74 13.08 6.54
CA VAL A 65 -0.37 12.67 5.70
C VAL A 65 -0.76 13.89 4.88
N ARG A 66 -0.67 13.74 3.56
CA ARG A 66 -1.18 14.74 2.62
C ARG A 66 -2.53 14.28 2.10
N LEU A 67 -3.54 15.15 2.20
CA LEU A 67 -4.89 14.95 1.69
C LEU A 67 -5.21 16.11 0.74
N GLY A 68 -5.09 15.88 -0.57
CA GLY A 68 -5.19 16.96 -1.56
C GLY A 68 -4.15 18.10 -1.31
N PRO A 69 -4.59 19.35 -1.05
CA PRO A 69 -3.68 20.47 -0.76
C PRO A 69 -3.21 20.52 0.69
N GLU A 70 -3.89 19.81 1.61
CA GLU A 70 -3.58 19.86 3.04
C GLU A 70 -2.51 18.84 3.39
N THR A 71 -1.62 19.22 4.29
CA THR A 71 -0.59 18.34 4.86
C THR A 71 -0.62 18.48 6.36
N LYS A 72 -0.69 17.35 7.07
CA LYS A 72 -0.69 17.32 8.54
C LYS A 72 0.21 16.20 9.05
N PHE A 73 0.77 16.41 10.23
CA PHE A 73 1.36 15.32 11.00
C PHE A 73 0.29 14.69 11.87
N CYS A 74 0.14 13.38 11.75
CA CYS A 74 -0.73 12.55 12.56
C CYS A 74 0.10 11.78 13.58
N THR A 75 -0.45 11.65 14.77
CA THR A 75 0.15 11.01 15.94
C THR A 75 -0.87 10.08 16.59
N ALA A 76 -0.46 9.33 17.62
CA ALA A 76 -1.38 8.47 18.36
C ALA A 76 -2.56 9.24 19.00
N ALA A 77 -2.40 10.53 19.29
CA ALA A 77 -3.45 11.36 19.87
C ALA A 77 -4.61 11.66 18.90
N ASP A 78 -4.37 11.55 17.59
CA ASP A 78 -5.37 11.83 16.56
C ASP A 78 -6.36 10.66 16.36
N GLY A 79 -6.07 9.49 16.92
CA GLY A 79 -6.90 8.30 16.77
C GLY A 79 -6.85 7.70 15.36
N GLU A 80 -7.95 7.07 14.95
CA GLU A 80 -8.09 6.49 13.60
C GLU A 80 -8.48 7.59 12.61
N ILE A 81 -7.73 7.67 11.52
CA ILE A 81 -7.91 8.63 10.45
C ILE A 81 -8.53 7.87 9.28
N CYS A 82 -9.64 8.40 8.76
CA CYS A 82 -10.30 7.89 7.57
C CYS A 82 -9.97 8.77 6.36
N ILE A 83 -9.54 8.13 5.28
CA ILE A 83 -9.40 8.70 3.96
C ILE A 83 -10.52 8.12 3.10
N PRO A 84 -11.55 8.91 2.77
CA PRO A 84 -12.63 8.44 1.92
C PRO A 84 -12.11 8.05 0.52
N LYS A 85 -12.72 7.04 -0.08
CA LYS A 85 -12.43 6.61 -1.44
C LYS A 85 -12.50 7.77 -2.43
N GLY A 86 -11.62 7.73 -3.41
CA GLY A 86 -11.45 8.76 -4.40
C GLY A 86 -10.72 10.02 -3.91
N ILE A 87 -10.31 10.11 -2.64
CA ILE A 87 -9.49 11.22 -2.17
C ILE A 87 -8.01 10.90 -2.42
N VAL A 88 -7.31 11.80 -3.10
CA VAL A 88 -5.86 11.66 -3.31
C VAL A 88 -5.13 11.91 -2.01
N HIS A 89 -4.25 10.97 -1.68
CA HIS A 89 -3.44 11.03 -0.49
C HIS A 89 -2.04 10.46 -0.70
N SER A 90 -1.11 10.88 0.15
CA SER A 90 0.25 10.33 0.23
C SER A 90 0.71 10.31 1.68
N LEU A 91 1.56 9.36 2.01
CA LEU A 91 2.10 9.18 3.37
C LEU A 91 3.61 9.34 3.35
N ARG A 92 4.17 9.94 4.40
CA ARG A 92 5.62 10.06 4.57
C ARG A 92 6.00 9.97 6.05
N VAL A 93 7.08 9.25 6.33
CA VAL A 93 7.74 9.27 7.65
C VAL A 93 8.95 10.19 7.59
N VAL A 94 9.16 10.98 8.65
CA VAL A 94 10.33 11.88 8.75
C VAL A 94 11.60 11.04 8.87
N MET A 95 12.59 11.31 8.01
CA MET A 95 13.85 10.57 8.00
C MET A 95 14.51 10.54 9.39
N GLY A 96 14.95 9.35 9.81
CA GLY A 96 15.59 9.11 11.10
C GLY A 96 14.64 8.98 12.30
N GLU A 97 13.36 9.30 12.15
CA GLU A 97 12.35 9.10 13.19
C GLU A 97 11.78 7.68 13.14
N GLU A 98 11.52 7.11 14.31
CA GLU A 98 10.74 5.88 14.42
C GLU A 98 9.26 6.18 14.20
N CYS A 99 8.58 5.30 13.46
CA CYS A 99 7.15 5.40 13.24
C CYS A 99 6.53 4.00 13.18
N ILE A 100 5.45 3.81 13.94
CA ILE A 100 4.62 2.62 13.86
C ILE A 100 3.21 3.08 13.54
N PHE A 101 2.65 2.58 12.45
CA PHE A 101 1.25 2.82 12.13
C PHE A 101 0.58 1.53 11.65
N GLU A 102 -0.73 1.45 11.86
CA GLU A 102 -1.56 0.35 11.40
C GLU A 102 -2.58 0.87 10.40
N GLU A 103 -2.90 0.05 9.41
CA GLU A 103 -3.84 0.40 8.34
C GLU A 103 -4.85 -0.73 8.09
N ARG A 104 -5.99 -0.34 7.53
CA ARG A 104 -7.08 -1.19 7.06
C ARG A 104 -7.87 -0.51 5.97
N THR A 105 -8.76 -1.26 5.34
CA THR A 105 -9.75 -0.73 4.41
C THR A 105 -11.17 -0.92 4.92
N ASP A 106 -12.11 -0.15 4.38
CA ASP A 106 -13.55 -0.40 4.47
C ASP A 106 -14.13 -0.45 3.03
N PRO A 107 -14.66 -1.59 2.57
CA PRO A 107 -14.78 -2.87 3.28
C PRO A 107 -13.43 -3.51 3.65
N MET A 108 -13.42 -4.32 4.71
CA MET A 108 -12.28 -5.16 5.07
C MET A 108 -12.35 -6.45 4.26
N ASP A 109 -11.54 -6.55 3.21
CA ASP A 109 -11.41 -7.74 2.37
C ASP A 109 -9.94 -8.15 2.18
N ASP A 110 -9.70 -9.21 1.40
CA ASP A 110 -8.35 -9.73 1.14
C ASP A 110 -7.53 -8.84 0.18
N GLY A 111 -8.15 -7.83 -0.46
CA GLY A 111 -7.59 -7.06 -1.57
C GLY A 111 -6.35 -6.26 -1.18
N LYS A 112 -6.40 -5.57 -0.03
CA LYS A 112 -5.27 -4.77 0.47
C LYS A 112 -4.06 -5.63 0.83
N GLU A 113 -4.28 -6.80 1.45
CA GLU A 113 -3.19 -7.73 1.75
C GLU A 113 -2.59 -8.31 0.46
N LEU A 114 -3.43 -8.73 -0.50
CA LEU A 114 -2.96 -9.21 -1.80
C LEU A 114 -2.15 -8.14 -2.54
N PHE A 115 -2.58 -6.87 -2.48
CA PHE A 115 -1.81 -5.76 -3.02
C PHE A 115 -0.39 -5.73 -2.44
N PHE A 116 -0.25 -5.69 -1.10
CA PHE A 116 1.06 -5.60 -0.46
C PHE A 116 1.93 -6.82 -0.72
N ARG A 117 1.37 -8.02 -0.65
CA ARG A 117 2.11 -9.27 -0.91
C ARG A 117 2.66 -9.31 -2.33
N ASN A 118 1.93 -8.79 -3.30
CA ASN A 118 2.42 -8.71 -4.67
C ASN A 118 3.38 -7.52 -4.89
N ALA A 119 3.12 -6.36 -4.28
CA ALA A 119 3.95 -5.16 -4.40
C ALA A 119 5.34 -5.35 -3.78
N LEU A 120 5.44 -6.22 -2.76
CA LEU A 120 6.66 -6.55 -2.02
C LEU A 120 7.15 -7.98 -2.30
N ALA A 121 6.65 -8.63 -3.36
CA ALA A 121 7.01 -10.00 -3.70
C ALA A 121 8.53 -10.14 -3.87
N GLY A 122 9.12 -11.13 -3.19
CA GLY A 122 10.57 -11.32 -3.17
C GLY A 122 11.34 -10.35 -2.26
N GLY A 123 10.64 -9.68 -1.33
CA GLY A 123 11.24 -8.79 -0.32
C GLY A 123 11.74 -7.46 -0.89
N LYS A 124 11.22 -7.04 -2.04
CA LYS A 124 11.60 -5.82 -2.74
C LYS A 124 10.36 -5.14 -3.31
N GLN A 125 10.36 -3.82 -3.33
CA GLN A 125 9.33 -3.05 -4.03
C GLN A 125 9.35 -3.37 -5.53
N VAL A 126 8.16 -3.44 -6.14
CA VAL A 126 7.99 -3.60 -7.58
C VAL A 126 8.68 -2.47 -8.35
N ARG A 127 9.52 -2.82 -9.32
CA ARG A 127 10.26 -1.85 -10.17
C ARG A 127 9.78 -1.83 -11.62
N HIS A 128 9.07 -2.86 -12.07
CA HIS A 128 8.61 -2.96 -13.44
C HIS A 128 7.23 -2.32 -13.60
N PHE A 129 7.13 -1.33 -14.49
CA PHE A 129 5.91 -0.57 -14.74
C PHE A 129 4.68 -1.46 -15.02
N PHE A 130 4.79 -2.46 -15.90
CA PHE A 130 3.67 -3.36 -16.22
C PHE A 130 3.23 -4.20 -15.03
N GLN A 131 4.18 -4.69 -14.23
CA GLN A 131 3.87 -5.42 -13.00
C GLN A 131 3.18 -4.49 -11.98
N ALA A 132 3.63 -3.25 -11.85
CA ALA A 132 3.00 -2.27 -10.96
C ALA A 132 1.55 -1.97 -11.38
N MET A 133 1.29 -1.76 -12.68
CA MET A 133 -0.08 -1.54 -13.19
C MET A 133 -0.98 -2.76 -12.97
N LEU A 134 -0.48 -3.97 -13.15
CA LEU A 134 -1.21 -5.21 -12.86
C LEU A 134 -1.60 -5.29 -11.38
N ILE A 135 -0.66 -5.02 -10.48
CA ILE A 135 -0.89 -5.05 -9.03
C ILE A 135 -1.88 -3.96 -8.62
N MET A 136 -1.72 -2.74 -9.12
CA MET A 136 -2.62 -1.61 -8.86
C MET A 136 -4.05 -1.87 -9.36
N TYR A 137 -4.19 -2.53 -10.51
CA TYR A 137 -5.50 -2.92 -11.04
C TYR A 137 -6.24 -3.86 -10.08
N HIS A 138 -5.57 -4.90 -9.58
CA HIS A 138 -6.18 -5.86 -8.66
C HIS A 138 -6.28 -5.37 -7.20
N GLY A 139 -5.44 -4.41 -6.79
CA GLY A 139 -5.36 -3.91 -5.43
C GLY A 139 -6.04 -2.55 -5.21
N ASP A 140 -7.06 -2.24 -6.00
CA ASP A 140 -7.85 -1.00 -5.91
C ASP A 140 -7.02 0.28 -5.75
N THR A 141 -5.88 0.38 -6.44
CA THR A 141 -4.97 1.52 -6.29
C THR A 141 -4.86 2.25 -7.62
N ARG A 142 -4.92 3.58 -7.59
CA ARG A 142 -4.77 4.42 -8.77
C ARG A 142 -3.70 5.48 -8.49
N PRO A 143 -2.66 5.60 -9.31
CA PRO A 143 -1.66 6.64 -9.12
C PRO A 143 -2.28 8.02 -9.39
N ALA A 144 -1.96 9.01 -8.58
CA ALA A 144 -2.34 10.39 -8.86
C ALA A 144 -1.36 11.00 -9.89
N LEU A 145 -1.85 11.28 -11.10
CA LEU A 145 -1.10 11.93 -12.17
C LEU A 145 -1.14 13.46 -11.99
N PRO A 146 -0.22 14.23 -12.62
CA PRO A 146 -0.11 15.68 -12.39
C PRO A 146 -1.39 16.51 -12.61
N LEU A 147 -2.29 16.06 -13.48
CA LEU A 147 -3.58 16.73 -13.75
C LEU A 147 -4.75 16.18 -12.92
N HIS A 148 -4.49 15.17 -12.08
CA HIS A 148 -5.46 14.43 -11.28
C HIS A 148 -6.81 14.17 -11.98
N SER A 149 -6.77 13.48 -13.13
CA SER A 149 -7.98 13.03 -13.81
C SER A 149 -8.25 11.58 -13.47
N LYS A 150 -9.19 11.35 -12.54
CA LYS A 150 -9.58 9.99 -12.11
C LYS A 150 -9.94 9.07 -13.27
N TRP A 151 -10.60 9.60 -14.29
CA TRP A 151 -10.95 8.82 -15.49
C TRP A 151 -9.71 8.39 -16.27
N LEU A 152 -8.74 9.29 -16.49
CA LEU A 152 -7.48 8.94 -17.17
C LEU A 152 -6.66 7.94 -16.35
N GLU A 153 -6.56 8.15 -15.04
CA GLU A 153 -5.81 7.29 -14.11
C GLU A 153 -6.42 5.88 -14.05
N LYS A 154 -7.75 5.78 -13.91
CA LYS A 154 -8.48 4.51 -13.99
C LYS A 154 -8.29 3.83 -15.33
N THR A 155 -8.42 4.57 -16.43
CA THR A 155 -8.27 4.02 -17.78
C THR A 155 -6.86 3.49 -18.01
N LEU A 156 -5.84 4.22 -17.57
CA LEU A 156 -4.44 3.81 -17.64
C LEU A 156 -4.22 2.49 -16.91
N VAL A 157 -4.61 2.43 -15.63
CA VAL A 157 -4.45 1.23 -14.80
C VAL A 157 -5.26 0.06 -15.35
N SER A 158 -6.48 0.29 -15.82
CA SER A 158 -7.33 -0.77 -16.37
C SER A 158 -6.80 -1.31 -17.69
N VAL A 159 -6.44 -0.45 -18.64
CA VAL A 159 -5.93 -0.88 -19.94
C VAL A 159 -4.61 -1.62 -19.78
N ILE A 160 -3.68 -1.04 -19.02
CA ILE A 160 -2.34 -1.61 -18.90
C ILE A 160 -2.33 -2.81 -17.96
N GLY A 161 -2.95 -2.67 -16.79
CA GLY A 161 -2.96 -3.71 -15.76
C GLY A 161 -3.76 -4.95 -16.16
N TYR A 162 -4.94 -4.78 -16.76
CA TYR A 162 -5.80 -5.92 -17.09
C TYR A 162 -5.52 -6.53 -18.48
N TYR A 163 -5.21 -5.72 -19.49
CA TYR A 163 -5.04 -6.23 -20.85
C TYR A 163 -3.56 -6.36 -21.26
N VAL A 164 -2.79 -5.28 -21.15
CA VAL A 164 -1.42 -5.23 -21.73
C VAL A 164 -0.44 -6.08 -20.91
N ALA A 165 -0.40 -5.92 -19.59
CA ALA A 165 0.56 -6.63 -18.75
C ALA A 165 0.38 -8.16 -18.83
N PRO A 166 -0.83 -8.73 -18.74
CA PRO A 166 -1.03 -10.16 -18.94
C PRO A 166 -0.68 -10.64 -20.35
N PHE A 167 -0.99 -9.84 -21.39
CA PHE A 167 -0.59 -10.14 -22.76
C PHE A 167 0.94 -10.25 -22.92
N LEU A 168 1.69 -9.42 -22.19
CA LEU A 168 3.14 -9.46 -22.13
C LEU A 168 3.70 -10.54 -21.18
N GLY A 169 2.84 -11.36 -20.57
CA GLY A 169 3.22 -12.48 -19.73
C GLY A 169 3.41 -12.17 -18.23
N TYR A 170 3.09 -10.95 -17.78
CA TYR A 170 3.14 -10.60 -16.36
C TYR A 170 2.01 -11.28 -15.59
N LYS A 171 2.28 -11.70 -14.35
CA LYS A 171 1.34 -12.40 -13.47
C LYS A 171 1.50 -11.91 -12.03
N LEU A 172 0.46 -12.06 -11.22
CA LEU A 172 0.56 -11.89 -9.78
C LEU A 172 1.42 -13.02 -9.20
N ALA A 173 2.31 -12.69 -8.27
CA ALA A 173 3.11 -13.66 -7.54
C ALA A 173 2.26 -14.41 -6.50
N VAL A 174 1.27 -13.71 -5.92
CA VAL A 174 0.32 -14.25 -4.94
C VAL A 174 -1.10 -13.96 -5.45
N PRO A 175 -1.75 -14.92 -6.14
CA PRO A 175 -3.08 -14.73 -6.71
C PRO A 175 -4.21 -14.86 -5.69
N SER A 176 -3.99 -15.57 -4.57
CA SER A 176 -4.93 -15.78 -3.47
C SER A 176 -4.21 -15.90 -2.13
N LEU A 177 -4.93 -15.63 -1.03
CA LEU A 177 -4.46 -15.89 0.34
C LEU A 177 -4.80 -17.32 0.83
N LYS A 178 -5.59 -18.06 0.04
CA LYS A 178 -5.92 -19.48 0.23
C LYS A 178 -4.93 -20.36 -0.50
#